data_AF-A0A260Z0Y0-F1
#
_entry.id   AF-A0A260Z0Y0-F1
#
_cell.length_a   1.000
_cell.length_b   1.000
_cell.length_c   1.000
_cell.angle_alpha   90.00
_cell.angle_beta   90.00
_cell.angle_gamma   90.00
#
_symmetry.space_group_name_H-M   'P 1'
#
loop_
_entity.id
_entity.type
_entity.pdbx_description
1 polymer ?
#
loop_
_entity_poly.entity_id
_entity_poly.type
_entity_poly.pdbx_seq_one_letter_code
_entity_poly.pdbx_strand_id
1 'polypeptide(L)'
;MGYTRIPVYQYGDKNNVTDMLFVKDLALLDPDDNFTVKTVCGYHKHPVKFVMNDTPLPNLLEAFKKGEGHLAMVKKLINTDEGHDPSYELVGVVTLEDIVEEILQAEINDEFDIVTDNVNKVKIKKDQNRDATKYFGDHEAPQTMISMQLQMVALQWLVSNERAFRQEFLDTNVLERLIRSSARRV
;
A
#
# COMPACT_ATOMS: atom_id res chain seq x y z
N MET A 1 -5.19 -0.27 -7.19
CA MET A 1 -3.80 -0.73 -7.05
C MET A 1 -3.74 -1.45 -5.73
N GLY A 2 -3.44 -2.74 -5.70
CA GLY A 2 -3.46 -3.49 -4.44
C GLY A 2 -2.38 -4.57 -4.45
N TYR A 3 -1.53 -4.57 -3.43
CA TYR A 3 -0.59 -5.66 -3.20
C TYR A 3 -1.31 -6.80 -2.49
N THR A 4 -1.11 -8.02 -2.96
CA THR A 4 -1.75 -9.21 -2.34
C THR A 4 -1.08 -9.63 -1.04
N ARG A 5 0.21 -9.31 -0.87
CA ARG A 5 1.07 -9.70 0.25
C ARG A 5 1.79 -8.45 0.76
N ILE A 6 1.57 -8.10 2.02
CA ILE A 6 2.04 -6.84 2.61
C ILE A 6 2.89 -7.16 3.84
N PRO A 7 4.19 -6.81 3.85
CA PRO A 7 5.04 -6.99 5.00
C PRO A 7 4.65 -6.03 6.13
N VAL A 8 4.57 -6.53 7.34
CA VAL A 8 4.24 -5.73 8.54
C VAL A 8 5.48 -5.63 9.41
N TYR A 9 5.85 -4.40 9.74
CA TYR A 9 7.00 -4.09 10.59
C TYR A 9 6.58 -3.50 11.93
N GLN A 10 7.45 -3.63 12.93
CA GLN A 10 7.15 -3.21 14.29
C GLN A 10 7.94 -1.95 14.68
N TYR A 11 7.37 -1.16 15.60
CA TYR A 11 8.01 0.01 16.21
C TYR A 11 8.47 1.12 15.24
N GLY A 12 7.90 1.16 14.03
CA GLY A 12 8.30 2.14 13.02
C GLY A 12 9.58 1.81 12.29
N ASP A 13 10.27 0.72 12.64
CA ASP A 13 11.52 0.31 12.02
C ASP A 13 11.26 -0.64 10.85
N LYS A 14 11.55 -0.18 9.62
CA LYS A 14 11.37 -0.96 8.40
C LYS A 14 12.29 -2.18 8.31
N ASN A 15 13.38 -2.20 9.07
CA ASN A 15 14.27 -3.37 9.13
C ASN A 15 13.65 -4.53 9.92
N ASN A 16 12.70 -4.23 10.80
CA ASN A 16 12.10 -5.20 11.70
C ASN A 16 10.73 -5.67 11.20
N VAL A 17 10.73 -6.41 10.09
CA VAL A 17 9.52 -7.09 9.58
C VAL A 17 9.24 -8.32 10.44
N THR A 18 8.07 -8.36 11.07
CA THR A 18 7.65 -9.45 11.97
C THR A 18 6.60 -10.36 11.35
N ASP A 19 5.71 -9.81 10.52
CA ASP A 19 4.54 -10.53 10.03
C ASP A 19 4.27 -10.26 8.54
N MET A 20 3.43 -11.11 7.95
CA MET A 20 2.92 -10.94 6.59
C MET A 20 1.39 -10.85 6.62
N LEU A 21 0.83 -9.80 6.03
CA LEU A 21 -0.60 -9.63 5.84
C LEU A 21 -0.99 -10.04 4.42
N PHE A 22 -1.96 -10.96 4.29
CA PHE A 22 -2.51 -11.31 2.99
C PHE A 22 -3.87 -10.65 2.84
N VAL A 23 -4.12 -10.01 1.69
CA VAL A 23 -5.39 -9.30 1.45
C VAL A 23 -6.60 -10.24 1.53
N LYS A 24 -6.45 -11.51 1.16
CA LYS A 24 -7.51 -12.51 1.26
C LYS A 24 -7.98 -12.75 2.70
N ASP A 25 -7.13 -12.50 3.70
CA ASP A 25 -7.48 -12.65 5.12
C ASP A 25 -8.44 -11.55 5.58
N LEU A 26 -8.44 -10.43 4.87
CA LEU A 26 -9.34 -9.30 5.12
C LEU A 26 -10.72 -9.50 4.47
N ALA A 27 -10.88 -10.50 3.60
CA ALA A 27 -12.08 -10.65 2.77
C ALA A 27 -13.38 -10.88 3.56
N LEU A 28 -13.27 -11.44 4.77
CA LEU A 28 -14.41 -11.76 5.65
C LEU A 28 -14.48 -10.85 6.88
N LEU A 29 -13.57 -9.87 7.00
CA LEU A 29 -13.57 -8.95 8.12
C LEU A 29 -14.50 -7.78 7.82
N ASP A 30 -15.36 -7.46 8.77
CA ASP A 30 -16.15 -6.24 8.73
C ASP A 30 -15.25 -5.04 9.09
N PRO A 31 -15.20 -3.98 8.27
CA PRO A 31 -14.49 -2.75 8.64
C PRO A 31 -15.01 -2.11 9.93
N ASP A 32 -16.28 -2.30 10.29
CA ASP A 32 -16.88 -1.71 11.49
C ASP A 32 -16.38 -2.37 12.79
N ASP A 33 -15.88 -3.60 12.71
CA ASP A 33 -15.33 -4.34 13.86
C ASP A 33 -13.97 -3.79 14.33
N ASN A 34 -13.31 -2.93 13.54
CA ASN A 34 -12.04 -2.28 13.89
C ASN A 34 -10.92 -3.25 14.31
N PHE A 35 -10.84 -4.42 13.67
CA PHE A 35 -9.74 -5.36 13.90
C PHE A 35 -8.39 -4.73 13.60
N THR A 36 -7.45 -4.85 14.55
CA THR A 36 -6.08 -4.39 14.30
C THR A 36 -5.34 -5.36 13.38
N VAL A 37 -4.43 -4.83 12.55
CA VAL A 37 -3.54 -5.65 11.71
C VAL A 37 -2.80 -6.70 12.55
N LYS A 38 -2.39 -6.34 13.77
CA LYS A 38 -1.74 -7.26 14.72
C LYS A 38 -2.63 -8.47 15.06
N THR A 39 -3.93 -8.25 15.24
CA THR A 39 -4.90 -9.33 15.51
C THR A 39 -5.01 -10.27 14.32
N VAL A 40 -5.15 -9.72 13.11
CA VAL A 40 -5.27 -10.49 11.87
C VAL A 40 -3.99 -11.32 11.62
N CYS A 41 -2.83 -10.68 11.67
CA CYS A 41 -1.54 -11.36 11.52
C CYS A 41 -1.31 -12.40 12.62
N GLY A 42 -1.68 -12.09 13.87
CA GLY A 42 -1.57 -13.02 15.00
C GLY A 42 -2.47 -14.25 14.89
N TYR A 43 -3.60 -14.14 14.19
CA TYR A 43 -4.52 -15.25 13.93
C TYR A 43 -4.02 -16.15 12.79
N HIS A 44 -3.67 -15.56 11.64
CA HIS A 44 -3.27 -16.33 10.45
C HIS A 44 -1.82 -16.82 10.49
N LYS A 45 -0.92 -16.09 11.16
CA LYS A 45 0.50 -16.44 11.36
C LYS A 45 1.21 -16.88 10.08
N HIS A 46 1.04 -16.12 9.01
CA HIS A 46 1.73 -16.40 7.75
C HIS A 46 3.25 -16.30 7.94
N PRO A 47 4.01 -17.29 7.46
CA PRO A 47 5.47 -17.29 7.61
C PRO A 47 6.10 -16.16 6.81
N VAL A 48 7.04 -15.46 7.42
CA VAL A 48 7.89 -14.47 6.74
C VAL A 48 9.18 -15.15 6.32
N LYS A 49 9.41 -15.25 5.01
CA LYS A 49 10.63 -15.85 4.47
C LYS A 49 11.73 -14.80 4.38
N PHE A 50 12.89 -15.08 4.97
CA PHE A 50 14.09 -14.26 4.83
C PHE A 50 15.11 -15.00 3.99
N VAL A 51 15.74 -14.29 3.06
CA VAL A 51 16.84 -14.78 2.22
C VAL A 51 18.00 -13.79 2.25
N MET A 52 19.20 -14.29 1.99
CA MET A 52 20.39 -13.44 1.92
C MET A 52 20.51 -12.83 0.52
N ASN A 53 21.11 -11.64 0.42
CA ASN A 53 21.31 -10.94 -0.85
C ASN A 53 22.22 -11.70 -1.85
N ASP A 54 23.01 -12.65 -1.37
CA ASP A 54 23.90 -13.52 -2.17
C ASP A 54 23.23 -14.85 -2.55
N THR A 55 21.98 -15.08 -2.16
CA THR A 55 21.25 -16.32 -2.47
C THR A 55 20.96 -16.41 -3.97
N PRO A 56 21.38 -17.49 -4.67
CA PRO A 56 21.11 -17.66 -6.10
C PRO A 56 19.61 -17.77 -6.39
N LEU A 57 19.14 -17.12 -7.47
CA LEU A 57 17.74 -17.16 -7.91
C LEU A 57 17.19 -18.58 -8.14
N PRO A 58 17.94 -19.56 -8.69
CA PRO A 58 17.42 -20.92 -8.85
C PRO A 58 17.05 -21.59 -7.52
N ASN A 59 17.82 -21.35 -6.46
CA ASN A 59 17.53 -21.88 -5.12
C ASN A 59 16.28 -21.23 -4.54
N LEU A 60 16.12 -19.93 -4.76
CA LEU A 60 14.95 -19.19 -4.32
C LEU A 60 13.68 -19.62 -5.08
N LEU A 61 13.79 -19.86 -6.39
CA LEU A 61 12.72 -20.41 -7.20
C LEU A 61 12.27 -21.79 -6.71
N GLU A 62 13.22 -22.67 -6.38
CA GLU A 62 12.89 -23.99 -5.84
C GLU A 62 12.14 -23.89 -4.50
N ALA A 63 12.56 -22.96 -3.62
CA ALA A 63 11.86 -22.70 -2.37
C ALA A 63 10.43 -22.20 -2.59
N PHE A 64 10.23 -21.28 -3.54
CA PHE A 64 8.89 -20.80 -3.90
C PHE A 64 8.01 -21.91 -4.51
N LYS A 65 8.58 -22.78 -5.36
CA LYS A 65 7.87 -23.94 -5.93
C LYS A 65 7.45 -24.97 -4.87
N LYS A 66 8.18 -25.08 -3.76
CA LYS A 66 7.83 -25.96 -2.62
C LYS A 66 6.68 -25.41 -1.77
N GLY A 67 6.18 -24.21 -2.07
CA GLY A 67 5.06 -23.59 -1.37
C GLY A 67 5.48 -22.78 -0.14
N GLU A 68 6.75 -22.42 0.00
CA GLU A 68 7.27 -21.61 1.12
C GLU A 68 6.93 -20.10 1.02
N GLY A 69 5.83 -19.77 0.32
CA GLY A 69 5.44 -18.40 -0.02
C GLY A 69 6.01 -17.92 -1.36
N HIS A 70 5.46 -16.83 -1.90
CA HIS A 70 5.87 -16.22 -3.18
C HIS A 70 6.47 -14.81 -3.00
N LEU A 71 6.77 -14.41 -1.76
CA LEU A 71 7.39 -13.14 -1.41
C LEU A 71 8.43 -13.42 -0.31
N ALA A 72 9.65 -12.93 -0.49
CA ALA A 72 10.72 -13.06 0.48
C ALA A 72 11.36 -11.71 0.80
N MET A 73 11.80 -11.56 2.05
CA MET A 73 12.58 -10.44 2.56
C MET A 73 14.06 -10.68 2.26
N VAL A 74 14.73 -9.74 1.62
CA VAL A 74 16.16 -9.82 1.30
C VAL A 74 16.97 -9.11 2.36
N LYS A 75 17.84 -9.85 3.06
CA LYS A 75 18.74 -9.31 4.08
C LYS A 75 20.18 -9.28 3.57
N LYS A 76 20.91 -8.26 4.00
CA LYS A 76 22.36 -8.13 3.76
C LYS A 76 23.08 -8.10 5.10
N LEU A 77 24.19 -8.82 5.15
CA LEU A 77 25.10 -8.78 6.29
C LEU A 77 25.84 -7.44 6.30
N ILE A 78 25.78 -6.73 7.42
CA ILE A 78 26.62 -5.58 7.70
C ILE A 78 27.61 -6.00 8.78
N ASN A 79 28.88 -6.05 8.39
CA ASN A 79 29.97 -6.16 9.34
C ASN A 79 30.15 -4.78 9.97
N THR A 80 29.86 -4.69 11.26
CA THR A 80 30.18 -3.52 12.07
C THR A 80 31.62 -3.66 12.53
N ASP A 81 32.32 -2.55 12.77
CA ASP A 81 33.74 -2.54 13.15
C ASP A 81 34.07 -3.46 14.35
N GLU A 82 35.35 -3.82 14.46
CA GLU A 82 35.90 -4.86 15.35
C GLU A 82 35.31 -4.86 16.77
N GLY A 83 34.39 -5.79 17.05
CA GLY A 83 33.90 -6.08 18.40
C GLY A 83 32.38 -6.26 18.55
N HIS A 84 31.59 -5.97 17.52
CA HIS A 84 30.14 -6.17 17.54
C HIS A 84 29.70 -7.40 16.74
N ASP A 85 28.62 -8.05 17.19
CA ASP A 85 27.99 -9.13 16.43
C ASP A 85 27.54 -8.64 15.04
N PRO A 86 27.67 -9.47 14.00
CA PRO A 86 27.23 -9.11 12.66
C PRO A 86 25.73 -8.79 12.66
N SER A 87 25.37 -7.67 12.04
CA SER A 87 23.98 -7.23 11.95
C SER A 87 23.40 -7.50 10.56
N TYR A 88 22.09 -7.69 10.48
CA TYR A 88 21.38 -7.89 9.23
C TYR A 88 20.48 -6.69 8.94
N GLU A 89 20.68 -6.08 7.78
CA GLU A 89 19.82 -5.00 7.29
C GLU A 89 18.86 -5.54 6.23
N LEU A 90 17.61 -5.09 6.26
CA LEU A 90 16.64 -5.41 5.22
C LEU A 90 16.91 -4.51 4.01
N VAL A 91 17.30 -5.12 2.89
CA VAL A 91 17.58 -4.39 1.64
C VAL A 91 16.31 -4.19 0.83
N GLY A 92 15.41 -5.17 0.84
CA GLY A 92 14.20 -5.12 0.04
C GLY A 92 13.41 -6.43 0.06
N VAL A 93 12.60 -6.61 -0.97
CA VAL A 93 11.78 -7.81 -1.17
C VAL A 93 11.98 -8.36 -2.57
N VAL A 94 11.66 -9.64 -2.73
CA VAL A 94 11.67 -10.34 -4.03
C VAL A 94 10.45 -11.24 -4.12
N THR A 95 9.79 -11.26 -5.26
CA THR A 95 8.62 -12.10 -5.54
C THR A 95 8.93 -13.24 -6.49
N LEU A 96 8.02 -14.21 -6.57
CA LEU A 96 8.09 -15.24 -7.61
C LEU A 96 7.94 -14.65 -9.01
N GLU A 97 7.14 -13.60 -9.16
CA GLU A 97 6.93 -12.90 -10.45
C GLU A 97 8.25 -12.33 -10.95
N ASP A 98 8.99 -11.58 -10.11
CA ASP A 98 10.31 -11.03 -10.44
C ASP A 98 11.29 -12.12 -10.94
N ILE A 99 11.32 -13.28 -10.28
CA ILE A 99 12.22 -14.37 -10.66
C ILE A 99 11.83 -14.97 -12.02
N VAL A 100 10.53 -15.09 -12.30
CA VAL A 100 10.05 -15.62 -13.58
C VAL A 100 10.32 -14.63 -14.71
N GLU A 101 10.14 -13.33 -14.47
CA GLU A 101 10.49 -12.26 -15.41
C GLU A 101 11.97 -12.32 -15.80
N GLU A 102 12.87 -12.46 -14.81
CA GLU A 102 14.30 -12.62 -15.05
C GLU A 102 14.62 -13.89 -15.85
N ILE A 103 13.88 -14.99 -15.67
CA ILE A 103 14.10 -16.22 -16.45
C ILE A 103 13.60 -16.07 -17.88
N LEU A 104 12.42 -15.47 -18.06
CA LEU A 104 11.80 -15.29 -19.38
C LEU A 104 12.40 -14.13 -20.16
N GLN A 105 13.17 -13.26 -19.49
CA GLN A 105 13.68 -12.01 -20.05
C GLN A 105 12.54 -11.17 -20.66
N ALA A 106 11.39 -11.21 -19.99
CA ALA A 106 10.15 -10.59 -20.44
C ALA A 106 9.34 -10.14 -19.22
N GLU A 107 8.87 -8.90 -19.27
CA GLU A 107 8.01 -8.29 -18.24
C GLU A 107 6.63 -8.97 -18.21
N ILE A 108 6.15 -9.32 -17.03
CA ILE A 108 4.82 -9.86 -16.83
C ILE A 108 3.93 -8.72 -16.38
N ASN A 109 3.04 -8.29 -17.29
CA ASN A 109 2.07 -7.26 -16.97
C ASN A 109 0.92 -7.87 -16.16
N ASP A 110 0.89 -7.69 -14.85
CA ASP A 110 -0.33 -7.99 -14.09
C ASP A 110 -1.41 -6.93 -14.42
N GLU A 111 -2.67 -7.35 -14.28
CA GLU A 111 -3.85 -6.54 -14.63
C GLU A 111 -3.86 -5.18 -13.91
N PHE A 112 -3.12 -5.06 -12.81
CA PHE A 112 -3.10 -3.90 -11.92
C PHE A 112 -1.81 -3.07 -11.95
N ASP A 113 -0.82 -3.39 -12.80
CA ASP A 113 0.49 -2.71 -12.76
C ASP A 113 0.53 -1.35 -13.50
N ILE A 114 1.23 -0.39 -12.86
CA ILE A 114 1.52 0.97 -13.36
C ILE A 114 2.99 1.09 -13.81
N VAL A 115 3.87 0.25 -13.27
CA VAL A 115 5.31 0.25 -13.55
C VAL A 115 5.61 -1.01 -14.32
N THR A 116 6.25 -0.86 -15.47
CA THR A 116 6.40 -1.92 -16.48
C THR A 116 7.85 -2.29 -16.76
N ASP A 117 8.79 -1.72 -16.00
CA ASP A 117 10.21 -1.91 -16.26
C ASP A 117 11.03 -1.77 -14.97
N ASN A 118 11.59 -2.89 -14.51
CA ASN A 118 12.47 -2.93 -13.33
C ASN A 118 13.83 -2.24 -13.58
N VAL A 119 14.27 -2.14 -14.85
CA VAL A 119 15.55 -1.54 -15.27
C VAL A 119 15.40 -0.04 -15.52
N ASN A 120 14.39 0.38 -16.28
CA ASN A 120 14.21 1.78 -16.66
C ASN A 120 13.22 2.54 -15.77
N LYS A 121 12.54 1.87 -14.82
CA LYS A 121 11.54 2.45 -13.91
C LYS A 121 10.54 3.37 -14.63
N VAL A 122 10.19 3.04 -15.87
CA VAL A 122 9.32 3.88 -16.68
C VAL A 122 7.90 3.69 -16.17
N LYS A 123 7.38 4.73 -15.52
CA LYS A 123 5.96 4.78 -15.15
C LYS A 123 5.15 5.05 -16.41
N ILE A 124 4.28 4.11 -16.79
CA ILE A 124 3.22 4.45 -17.74
C ILE A 124 2.25 5.34 -16.98
N LYS A 125 2.06 6.59 -17.46
CA LYS A 125 0.85 7.37 -17.12
C LYS A 125 -0.32 6.68 -17.80
N LYS A 126 -0.82 5.58 -17.22
CA LYS A 126 -2.21 5.19 -17.49
C LYS A 126 -3.03 6.30 -16.86
N ASP A 127 -3.75 7.05 -17.69
CA ASP A 127 -4.74 8.03 -17.27
C ASP A 127 -5.89 7.28 -16.58
N GLN A 128 -5.61 6.73 -15.39
CA GLN A 128 -6.60 6.15 -14.51
C GLN A 128 -7.10 7.29 -13.66
N ASN A 129 -8.12 7.95 -14.19
CA ASN A 129 -9.10 8.72 -13.45
C ASN A 129 -9.82 7.82 -12.42
N ARG A 130 -9.07 7.30 -11.44
CA ARG A 130 -9.58 6.56 -10.28
C ARG A 130 -9.68 7.54 -9.13
N ASP A 131 -10.70 8.39 -9.24
CA ASP A 131 -11.21 9.23 -8.17
C ASP A 131 -11.65 8.28 -7.03
N ALA A 132 -10.80 8.09 -6.02
CA ALA A 132 -11.03 7.22 -4.85
C ALA A 132 -12.30 7.63 -4.07
N THR A 133 -12.83 8.82 -4.35
CA THR A 133 -14.10 9.36 -3.88
C THR A 133 -15.30 8.46 -4.21
N LYS A 134 -15.23 7.62 -5.25
CA LYS A 134 -16.33 6.68 -5.62
C LYS A 134 -16.58 5.57 -4.60
N TYR A 135 -15.63 5.28 -3.72
CA TYR A 135 -15.80 4.28 -2.66
C TYR A 135 -16.38 4.86 -1.36
N PHE A 136 -16.46 6.19 -1.25
CA PHE A 136 -16.92 6.87 -0.04
C PHE A 136 -18.42 7.24 -0.05
N GLY A 137 -19.22 6.61 -0.92
CA GLY A 137 -20.67 6.60 -0.80
C GLY A 137 -21.41 7.29 -1.93
N ASP A 138 -21.55 6.59 -3.06
CA ASP A 138 -22.65 6.83 -3.99
C ASP A 138 -23.90 6.07 -3.50
N HIS A 139 -24.52 6.61 -2.44
CA HIS A 139 -25.98 6.57 -2.42
C HIS A 139 -26.43 7.78 -3.22
N GLU A 140 -27.07 7.52 -4.36
CA GLU A 140 -27.68 8.49 -5.29
C GLU A 140 -28.67 9.42 -4.55
N ALA A 141 -28.15 10.37 -3.78
CA ALA A 141 -28.91 11.51 -3.34
C ALA A 141 -28.95 12.51 -4.52
N PRO A 142 -30.12 13.03 -4.89
CA PRO A 142 -30.21 14.05 -5.94
C PRO A 142 -29.28 15.20 -5.57
N GLN A 143 -28.35 15.53 -6.48
CA GLN A 143 -27.36 16.60 -6.28
C GLN A 143 -28.09 17.87 -5.86
N THR A 144 -28.04 18.19 -4.56
CA THR A 144 -28.54 19.46 -4.08
C THR A 144 -27.62 20.54 -4.59
N MET A 145 -28.10 21.32 -5.56
CA MET A 145 -27.38 22.47 -6.08
C MET A 145 -27.29 23.53 -4.98
N ILE A 146 -26.17 23.54 -4.25
CA ILE A 146 -25.81 24.60 -3.32
C ILE A 146 -25.56 25.87 -4.14
N SER A 147 -26.04 27.04 -3.67
CA SER A 147 -25.68 28.30 -4.31
C SER A 147 -24.17 28.58 -4.16
N MET A 148 -23.57 29.23 -5.16
CA MET A 148 -22.15 29.60 -5.13
C MET A 148 -21.77 30.39 -3.87
N GLN A 149 -22.69 31.24 -3.38
CA GLN A 149 -22.51 32.05 -2.18
C GLN A 149 -22.43 31.19 -0.92
N LEU A 150 -23.33 30.21 -0.77
CA LEU A 150 -23.33 29.31 0.38
C LEU A 150 -22.12 28.37 0.35
N GLN A 151 -21.69 27.94 -0.84
CA GLN A 151 -20.44 27.18 -1.01
C GLN A 151 -19.22 27.99 -0.55
N MET A 152 -19.11 29.28 -0.93
CA MET A 152 -18.01 30.13 -0.50
C MET A 152 -17.99 30.36 1.01
N VAL A 153 -19.16 30.57 1.63
CA VAL A 153 -19.25 30.74 3.10
C VAL A 153 -18.84 29.46 3.83
N ALA A 154 -19.33 28.30 3.38
CA ALA A 154 -18.97 27.01 3.96
C ALA A 154 -17.46 26.74 3.85
N LEU A 155 -16.87 27.02 2.69
CA LEU A 155 -15.42 26.86 2.49
C LEU A 155 -14.63 27.77 3.42
N GLN A 156 -14.96 29.06 3.45
CA GLN A 156 -14.27 30.03 4.30
C GLN A 156 -14.38 29.67 5.78
N TRP A 157 -15.56 29.20 6.19
CA TRP A 157 -15.80 28.78 7.57
C TRP A 157 -14.99 27.54 7.95
N LEU A 158 -14.95 26.51 7.08
CA LEU A 158 -14.21 25.27 7.32
C LEU A 158 -12.70 25.52 7.40
N VAL A 159 -12.15 26.31 6.48
CA VAL A 159 -10.72 26.67 6.49
C VAL A 159 -10.35 27.45 7.77
N SER A 160 -11.25 28.33 8.24
CA SER A 160 -10.97 29.22 9.38
C SER A 160 -11.16 28.54 10.74
N ASN A 161 -12.17 27.69 10.89
CA ASN A 161 -12.56 27.12 12.18
C ASN A 161 -12.00 25.73 12.43
N GLU A 162 -11.66 24.98 11.38
CA GLU A 162 -11.27 23.58 11.51
C GLU A 162 -9.86 23.33 10.95
N ARG A 163 -9.00 22.69 11.75
CA ARG A 163 -7.58 22.52 11.38
C ARG A 163 -7.43 21.53 10.24
N ALA A 164 -8.30 20.52 10.18
CA ALA A 164 -8.27 19.49 9.14
C ALA A 164 -8.51 20.03 7.72
N PHE A 165 -9.15 21.21 7.59
CA PHE A 165 -9.50 21.82 6.30
C PHE A 165 -8.63 23.02 5.94
N ARG A 166 -7.52 23.25 6.65
CA ARG A 166 -6.56 24.29 6.28
C ARG A 166 -5.81 23.93 4.99
N GLN A 167 -5.36 24.94 4.26
CA GLN A 167 -4.57 24.77 3.02
C GLN A 167 -3.28 23.96 3.21
N GLU A 168 -2.80 23.82 4.45
CA GLU A 168 -1.65 22.95 4.79
C GLU A 168 -1.95 21.46 4.60
N PHE A 169 -3.22 21.05 4.75
CA PHE A 169 -3.64 19.64 4.75
C PHE A 169 -4.59 19.31 3.59
N LEU A 170 -5.34 20.28 3.06
CA LEU A 170 -6.32 20.06 2.01
C LEU A 170 -6.34 21.21 0.99
N ASP A 171 -6.18 20.86 -0.28
CA ASP A 171 -6.25 21.83 -1.37
C ASP A 171 -7.65 22.44 -1.48
N THR A 172 -7.70 23.74 -1.79
CA THR A 172 -8.95 24.52 -1.87
C THR A 172 -9.91 23.95 -2.92
N ASN A 173 -9.41 23.47 -4.06
CA ASN A 173 -10.25 22.88 -5.11
C ASN A 173 -10.85 21.53 -4.68
N VAL A 174 -10.10 20.76 -3.88
CA VAL A 174 -10.58 19.49 -3.32
C VAL A 174 -11.67 19.76 -2.29
N LEU A 175 -11.46 20.74 -1.42
CA LEU A 175 -12.46 21.17 -0.44
C LEU A 175 -13.74 21.69 -1.11
N GLU A 176 -13.63 22.49 -2.18
CA GLU A 176 -14.79 22.95 -2.97
C GLU A 176 -15.61 21.78 -3.53
N ARG A 177 -14.94 20.78 -4.10
CA ARG A 177 -15.59 19.58 -4.64
C ARG A 177 -16.24 18.76 -3.52
N LEU A 178 -15.58 18.65 -2.36
CA LEU A 178 -16.08 17.92 -1.20
C LEU A 178 -17.35 18.58 -0.62
N ILE A 179 -17.37 19.91 -0.49
CA ILE A 179 -18.55 20.65 -0.02
C ILE A 179 -19.72 20.43 -0.98
N ARG A 180 -19.46 20.44 -2.29
CA ARG A 180 -20.47 20.24 -3.32
C ARG A 180 -21.05 18.82 -3.33
N SER A 181 -20.22 17.80 -3.07
CA SER A 181 -20.67 16.40 -3.04
C SER A 181 -21.30 16.00 -1.70
N SER A 182 -20.93 16.66 -0.60
CA SER A 182 -21.34 16.28 0.76
C SER A 182 -22.57 17.02 1.26
N ALA A 183 -22.96 18.13 0.62
CA ALA A 183 -24.19 18.80 1.00
C ALA A 183 -25.39 17.92 0.67
N ARG A 184 -26.19 17.64 1.69
CA ARG A 184 -27.48 16.95 1.59
C ARG A 184 -28.53 17.85 2.19
N ARG A 185 -29.73 17.87 1.60
CA ARG A 185 -30.91 18.50 2.24
C ARG A 185 -31.21 17.69 3.50
N VAL A 186 -31.15 18.35 4.66
CA VAL A 186 -31.74 17.86 5.91
C VAL A 186 -33.23 18.15 5.89
#